data_AF-A0AAD4HH74-F1
#
_entry.id   AF-A0AAD4HH74-F1
#
_cell.length_a   1.000
_cell.length_b   1.000
_cell.length_c   1.000
_cell.angle_alpha   90.00
_cell.angle_beta   90.00
_cell.angle_gamma   90.00
#
_symmetry.space_group_name_H-M   'P 1'
#
loop_
_entity.id
_entity.type
_entity.pdbx_description
1 polymer ?
#
loop_
_entity_poly.entity_id
_entity_poly.type
_entity_poly.pdbx_seq_one_letter_code
_entity_poly.pdbx_strand_id
1 'polypeptide(L)'
;LVDALYGDHKRRRMIRLGRWTHAREVPQHEDVIANFRHIPYSFNIDEALAPHSQLLTNIFEQPDPAKMRNAVPVLGYLADLSEKTGRKQTTVPYCGDLSLIDCAQIANWVYHHIPGASKQIVNWLNCATYAHACTIVSLPTLEEEANAILQAAWLDLQLSYDMSAMDVDVDLECLSILEQRMFELSLAAGAGNEQWGKDAGTHQDRWNPYEGLPEHWNHGDRDPYAPEFEGELDVRCFHIHSGRLH
;
A
#
# COMPACT_ATOMS: atom_id res chain seq x y z
N LEU A 1 7.45 -16.32 -21.69
CA LEU A 1 8.74 -17.02 -21.89
C LEU A 1 8.89 -18.31 -21.07
N VAL A 2 8.36 -18.39 -19.85
CA VAL A 2 8.49 -19.57 -18.96
C VAL A 2 7.49 -20.70 -19.28
N ASP A 3 6.38 -20.39 -19.94
CA ASP A 3 5.36 -21.37 -20.34
C ASP A 3 5.83 -22.33 -21.44
N ALA A 4 6.74 -21.90 -22.32
CA ALA A 4 7.24 -22.74 -23.42
C ALA A 4 8.16 -23.88 -22.97
N LEU A 5 8.68 -23.83 -21.74
CA LEU A 5 9.53 -24.86 -21.13
C LEU A 5 8.82 -25.57 -19.97
N TYR A 6 7.50 -25.44 -19.89
CA TYR A 6 6.68 -26.21 -18.97
C TYR A 6 6.91 -27.71 -19.21
N GLY A 7 7.23 -28.45 -18.15
CA GLY A 7 7.63 -29.87 -18.23
C GLY A 7 9.11 -30.14 -18.59
N ASP A 8 9.89 -29.15 -19.04
CA ASP A 8 11.31 -29.32 -19.40
C ASP A 8 12.22 -28.73 -18.30
N HIS A 9 12.50 -29.53 -17.27
CA HIS A 9 13.34 -29.11 -16.13
C HIS A 9 14.80 -28.88 -16.53
N LYS A 10 15.33 -29.66 -17.48
CA LYS A 10 16.73 -29.57 -17.92
C LYS A 10 16.99 -28.24 -18.61
N ARG A 11 16.12 -27.83 -19.54
CA ARG A 11 16.27 -26.54 -20.21
C ARG A 11 16.09 -25.36 -19.25
N ARG A 12 15.23 -25.49 -18.22
CA ARG A 12 15.06 -24.45 -17.20
C ARG A 12 16.30 -24.24 -16.34
N ARG A 13 16.99 -25.32 -15.94
CA ARG A 13 18.27 -25.26 -15.19
C ARG A 13 19.40 -24.58 -15.96
N MET A 14 19.31 -24.57 -17.29
CA MET A 14 20.26 -23.88 -18.17
C MET A 14 19.99 -22.38 -18.32
N ILE A 15 18.91 -21.84 -17.73
CA ILE A 15 18.57 -20.42 -17.85
C ILE A 15 19.27 -19.60 -16.78
N ARG A 16 20.07 -18.63 -17.20
CA ARG A 16 20.60 -17.57 -16.34
C ARG A 16 19.63 -16.40 -16.33
N LEU A 17 19.03 -16.15 -15.18
CA LEU A 17 18.22 -14.97 -14.92
C LEU A 17 19.06 -13.68 -14.91
N GLY A 18 18.48 -12.60 -15.46
CA GLY A 18 18.92 -11.23 -15.22
C GLY A 18 18.47 -10.75 -13.84
N ARG A 19 19.04 -9.66 -13.31
CA ARG A 19 18.64 -9.10 -12.01
C ARG A 19 17.43 -8.17 -12.16
N TRP A 20 16.41 -8.36 -11.33
CA TRP A 20 15.30 -7.41 -11.15
C TRP A 20 14.96 -7.24 -9.67
N THR A 21 14.15 -6.23 -9.37
CA THR A 21 13.56 -6.01 -8.03
C THR A 21 12.35 -6.91 -7.87
N HIS A 22 12.30 -7.74 -6.83
CA HIS A 22 11.17 -8.64 -6.63
C HIS A 22 9.87 -7.85 -6.44
N ALA A 23 8.73 -8.43 -6.84
CA ALA A 23 7.43 -7.76 -6.71
C ALA A 23 7.13 -7.33 -5.26
N ARG A 24 7.53 -8.16 -4.28
CA ARG A 24 7.41 -7.86 -2.84
C ARG A 24 8.37 -6.79 -2.31
N GLU A 25 9.39 -6.43 -3.08
CA GLU A 25 10.37 -5.38 -2.74
C GLU A 25 9.94 -4.03 -3.32
N VAL A 26 8.95 -4.01 -4.21
CA VAL A 26 8.32 -2.78 -4.68
C VAL A 26 7.50 -2.19 -3.51
N PRO A 27 7.81 -0.97 -3.06
CA PRO A 27 7.06 -0.35 -1.97
C PRO A 27 5.58 -0.25 -2.32
N GLN A 28 4.72 -0.78 -1.47
CA GLN A 28 3.27 -0.64 -1.63
C GLN A 28 2.82 0.75 -1.17
N HIS A 29 1.59 1.12 -1.54
CA HIS A 29 1.02 2.43 -1.19
C HIS A 29 1.07 2.71 0.32
N GLU A 30 0.84 1.66 1.13
CA GLU A 30 0.90 1.69 2.59
C GLU A 30 2.33 1.89 3.11
N ASP A 31 3.35 1.38 2.42
CA ASP A 31 4.76 1.49 2.81
C ASP A 31 5.26 2.94 2.66
N VAL A 32 4.81 3.66 1.63
CA VAL A 32 5.19 5.07 1.43
C VAL A 32 4.65 5.94 2.56
N ILE A 33 3.38 5.75 2.91
CA ILE A 33 2.76 6.48 4.02
C ILE A 33 3.35 6.03 5.36
N ALA A 34 3.61 4.73 5.58
CA ALA A 34 4.24 4.24 6.80
C ALA A 34 5.66 4.81 7.02
N ASN A 35 6.39 5.08 5.93
CA ASN A 35 7.74 5.65 5.94
C ASN A 35 7.76 7.19 5.85
N PHE A 36 6.65 7.87 6.11
CA PHE A 36 6.51 9.33 6.01
C PHE A 36 7.62 10.13 6.69
N ARG A 37 8.23 9.61 7.75
CA ARG A 37 9.32 10.27 8.51
C ARG A 37 10.55 10.56 7.65
N HIS A 38 10.77 9.78 6.60
CA HIS A 38 11.91 9.93 5.68
C HIS A 38 11.57 10.76 4.44
N ILE A 39 10.34 11.24 4.34
CA ILE A 39 9.84 12.02 3.21
C ILE A 39 9.58 13.45 3.72
N PRO A 40 10.56 14.36 3.62
CA PRO A 40 10.40 15.72 4.12
C PRO A 40 9.32 16.46 3.34
N TYR A 41 8.51 17.25 4.04
CA TYR A 41 7.48 18.07 3.42
C TYR A 41 8.05 19.14 2.49
N SER A 42 7.29 19.47 1.45
CA SER A 42 7.65 20.51 0.48
C SER A 42 7.33 21.92 0.99
N PHE A 43 7.90 22.93 0.34
CA PHE A 43 7.58 24.34 0.63
C PHE A 43 6.08 24.63 0.46
N ASN A 44 5.44 24.08 -0.57
CA ASN A 44 4.02 24.30 -0.85
C ASN A 44 3.14 23.73 0.27
N ILE A 45 3.50 22.57 0.82
CA ILE A 45 2.78 21.96 1.94
C ILE A 45 2.96 22.78 3.22
N ASP A 46 4.18 23.27 3.48
CA ASP A 46 4.44 24.14 4.62
C ASP A 46 3.67 25.46 4.51
N GLU A 47 3.69 26.10 3.34
CA GLU A 47 2.96 27.34 3.04
C GLU A 47 1.45 27.17 3.23
N ALA A 48 0.89 26.05 2.78
CA ALA A 48 -0.52 25.74 2.93
C ALA A 48 -0.91 25.43 4.40
N LEU A 49 -0.09 24.69 5.15
CA LEU A 49 -0.46 24.19 6.47
C LEU A 49 -0.05 25.09 7.64
N ALA A 50 1.05 25.83 7.53
CA ALA A 50 1.56 26.69 8.60
C ALA A 50 0.53 27.68 9.17
N PRO A 51 -0.29 28.37 8.33
CA PRO A 51 -1.35 29.26 8.83
C PRO A 51 -2.41 28.54 9.69
N HIS A 52 -2.58 27.23 9.51
CA HIS A 52 -3.60 26.41 10.15
C HIS A 52 -3.06 25.55 11.31
N SER A 53 -1.77 25.70 11.68
CA SER A 53 -1.10 24.93 12.74
C SER A 53 -1.87 24.91 14.08
N GLN A 54 -2.41 26.04 14.51
CA GLN A 54 -3.19 26.12 15.75
C GLN A 54 -4.53 25.38 15.63
N LEU A 55 -5.21 25.46 14.48
CA LEU A 55 -6.45 24.73 14.25
C LEU A 55 -6.19 23.22 14.27
N LEU A 56 -5.15 22.76 13.58
CA LEU A 56 -4.74 21.36 13.56
C LEU A 56 -4.34 20.84 14.96
N THR A 57 -3.69 21.67 15.76
CA THR A 57 -3.39 21.36 17.17
C THR A 57 -4.67 21.21 17.99
N ASN A 58 -5.63 22.12 17.83
CA ASN A 58 -6.92 22.03 18.53
C ASN A 58 -7.71 20.77 18.14
N ILE A 59 -7.68 20.38 16.86
CA ILE A 59 -8.31 19.14 16.37
C ILE A 59 -7.63 17.92 17.01
N PHE A 60 -6.30 17.93 17.16
CA PHE A 60 -5.54 16.83 17.74
C PHE A 60 -5.78 16.67 19.25
N GLU A 61 -5.70 17.77 20.01
CA GLU A 61 -5.74 17.71 21.47
C GLU A 61 -7.17 17.60 22.03
N GLN A 62 -8.11 18.36 21.45
CA GLN A 62 -9.48 18.51 21.98
C GLN A 62 -10.50 18.62 20.84
N PRO A 63 -10.71 17.56 20.05
CA PRO A 63 -11.72 17.60 19.00
C PRO A 63 -13.12 17.78 19.60
N ASP A 64 -13.81 18.85 19.21
CA ASP A 64 -15.20 19.13 19.58
C ASP A 64 -16.04 19.18 18.29
N PRO A 65 -16.59 18.03 17.84
CA PRO A 65 -17.36 17.97 16.59
C PRO A 65 -18.56 18.92 16.58
N ALA A 66 -19.19 19.17 17.73
CA ALA A 66 -20.36 20.03 17.82
C ALA A 66 -20.01 21.49 17.52
N LYS A 67 -18.86 21.98 18.01
CA LYS A 67 -18.41 23.36 17.78
C LYS A 67 -17.63 23.54 16.48
N MET A 68 -16.89 22.51 16.06
CA MET A 68 -15.94 22.62 14.96
C MET A 68 -16.52 22.20 13.60
N ARG A 69 -17.70 21.57 13.53
CA ARG A 69 -18.31 21.03 12.29
C ARG A 69 -18.33 21.97 11.08
N ASN A 70 -18.44 23.29 11.30
CA ASN A 70 -18.50 24.26 10.21
C ASN A 70 -17.11 24.64 9.68
N ALA A 71 -16.10 24.67 10.56
CA ALA A 71 -14.72 25.00 10.22
C ALA A 71 -13.89 23.75 9.86
N VAL A 72 -14.34 22.57 10.28
CA VAL A 72 -13.64 21.29 10.11
C VAL A 72 -14.65 20.25 9.60
N PRO A 73 -14.87 20.19 8.26
CA PRO A 73 -15.86 19.30 7.65
C PRO A 73 -15.72 17.83 8.07
N VAL A 74 -14.47 17.38 8.24
CA VAL A 74 -14.11 16.02 8.69
C VAL A 74 -14.73 15.64 10.03
N LEU A 75 -14.79 16.58 10.99
CA LEU A 75 -15.39 16.32 12.29
C LEU A 75 -16.92 16.21 12.20
N GLY A 76 -17.55 16.95 11.29
CA GLY A 76 -18.98 16.78 10.98
C GLY A 76 -19.27 15.39 10.42
N TYR A 77 -18.45 14.94 9.46
CA TYR A 77 -18.55 13.59 8.91
C TYR A 77 -18.41 12.49 9.98
N LEU A 78 -17.41 12.58 10.86
CA LEU A 78 -17.21 11.58 11.92
C LEU A 78 -18.36 11.55 12.94
N ALA A 79 -18.95 12.71 13.25
CA ALA A 79 -20.13 12.80 14.11
C ALA A 79 -21.32 12.08 13.47
N ASP A 80 -21.63 12.41 12.21
CA ASP A 80 -22.74 11.80 11.46
C ASP A 80 -22.55 10.28 11.32
N LEU A 81 -21.33 9.81 11.06
CA LEU A 81 -21.02 8.38 10.97
C LEU A 81 -21.14 7.68 12.32
N SER A 82 -20.73 8.35 13.41
CA SER A 82 -20.86 7.81 14.75
C SER A 82 -22.33 7.65 15.16
N GLU A 83 -23.17 8.62 14.83
CA GLU A 83 -24.62 8.57 15.07
C GLU A 83 -25.27 7.43 14.28
N LYS A 84 -24.94 7.31 12.98
CA LYS A 84 -25.48 6.24 12.11
C LYS A 84 -25.08 4.84 12.56
N THR A 85 -23.83 4.66 13.02
CA THR A 85 -23.30 3.34 13.40
C THR A 85 -23.52 3.01 14.88
N GLY A 86 -23.92 3.98 15.70
CA GLY A 86 -24.01 3.84 17.16
C GLY A 86 -22.65 3.59 17.84
N ARG A 87 -21.54 3.81 17.14
CA ARG A 87 -20.17 3.59 17.62
C ARG A 87 -19.33 4.82 17.33
N LYS A 88 -18.46 5.22 18.26
CA LYS A 88 -17.54 6.33 18.03
C LYS A 88 -16.59 6.00 16.88
N GLN A 89 -16.61 6.84 15.85
CA GLN A 89 -15.72 6.75 14.70
C GLN A 89 -14.60 7.76 14.85
N THR A 90 -13.37 7.32 14.61
CA THR A 90 -12.16 8.16 14.70
C THR A 90 -11.28 8.07 13.47
N THR A 91 -11.48 7.03 12.65
CA THR A 91 -10.69 6.78 11.45
C THR A 91 -11.34 7.44 10.25
N VAL A 92 -10.52 8.04 9.41
CA VAL A 92 -10.91 8.70 8.18
C VAL A 92 -10.12 8.06 7.04
N PRO A 93 -10.77 7.31 6.14
CA PRO A 93 -10.07 6.61 5.07
C PRO A 93 -9.74 7.51 3.87
N TYR A 94 -10.21 8.75 3.84
CA TYR A 94 -10.16 9.59 2.64
C TYR A 94 -8.90 10.46 2.58
N CYS A 95 -8.13 10.30 1.50
CA CYS A 95 -7.09 11.23 1.07
C CYS A 95 -7.29 11.77 -0.36
N GLY A 96 -8.39 11.36 -1.03
CA GLY A 96 -8.76 11.79 -2.38
C GLY A 96 -7.66 11.55 -3.43
N ASP A 97 -7.54 12.49 -4.39
CA ASP A 97 -6.55 12.46 -5.48
C ASP A 97 -5.14 12.93 -5.08
N LEU A 98 -4.86 13.14 -3.79
CA LEU A 98 -3.51 13.49 -3.36
C LEU A 98 -2.55 12.35 -3.68
N SER A 99 -1.38 12.69 -4.22
CA SER A 99 -0.35 11.69 -4.44
C SER A 99 0.10 11.09 -3.11
N LEU A 100 0.59 9.85 -3.13
CA LEU A 100 1.13 9.22 -1.93
C LEU A 100 2.30 9.99 -1.32
N ILE A 101 3.07 10.68 -2.17
CA ILE A 101 4.16 11.54 -1.72
C ILE A 101 3.59 12.74 -0.97
N ASP A 102 2.56 13.40 -1.50
CA ASP A 102 1.90 14.51 -0.80
C ASP A 102 1.30 14.04 0.53
N CYS A 103 0.64 12.88 0.55
CA CYS A 103 0.12 12.25 1.77
C CYS A 103 1.24 12.03 2.82
N ALA A 104 2.35 11.43 2.41
CA ALA A 104 3.50 11.21 3.28
C ALA A 104 4.13 12.53 3.75
N GLN A 105 4.23 13.53 2.88
CA GLN A 105 4.74 14.85 3.23
C GLN A 105 3.82 15.58 4.22
N ILE A 106 2.50 15.50 4.06
CA ILE A 106 1.53 16.04 5.02
C ILE A 106 1.68 15.36 6.37
N ALA A 107 1.80 14.03 6.40
CA ALA A 107 2.05 13.29 7.63
C ALA A 107 3.38 13.69 8.29
N ASN A 108 4.44 13.90 7.50
CA ASN A 108 5.72 14.42 7.97
C ASN A 108 5.59 15.81 8.61
N TRP A 109 4.85 16.70 7.95
CA TRP A 109 4.61 18.05 8.46
C TRP A 109 3.89 18.02 9.82
N VAL A 110 2.80 17.23 9.94
CA VAL A 110 2.05 17.06 11.20
C VAL A 110 2.94 16.52 12.32
N TYR A 111 3.78 15.53 12.00
CA TYR A 111 4.71 14.92 12.96
C TYR A 111 5.67 15.94 13.58
N HIS A 112 6.11 16.94 12.82
CA HIS A 112 7.06 17.95 13.26
C HIS A 112 6.42 19.20 13.89
N HIS A 113 5.24 19.61 13.45
CA HIS A 113 4.65 20.91 13.85
C HIS A 113 3.54 20.81 14.88
N ILE A 114 2.86 19.67 15.01
CA ILE A 114 1.78 19.52 15.97
C ILE A 114 2.33 19.02 17.31
N PRO A 115 2.16 19.78 18.41
CA PRO A 115 2.65 19.39 19.72
C PRO A 115 2.17 17.99 20.12
N GLY A 116 3.10 17.12 20.52
CA GLY A 116 2.79 15.76 20.97
C GLY A 116 2.50 14.74 19.86
N ALA A 117 2.33 15.16 18.60
CA ALA A 117 2.07 14.28 17.46
C ALA A 117 3.18 13.24 17.27
N SER A 118 4.44 13.62 17.46
CA SER A 118 5.60 12.72 17.32
C SER A 118 5.58 11.50 18.25
N LYS A 119 4.83 11.57 19.36
CA LYS A 119 4.68 10.49 20.36
C LYS A 119 3.40 9.67 20.18
N GLN A 120 2.44 10.16 19.41
CA GLN A 120 1.07 9.63 19.36
C GLN A 120 0.59 9.47 17.92
N ILE A 121 1.40 8.83 17.07
CA ILE A 121 1.14 8.69 15.63
C ILE A 121 -0.24 8.08 15.35
N VAL A 122 -0.58 7.02 16.07
CA VAL A 122 -1.87 6.31 15.93
C VAL A 122 -3.10 7.17 16.24
N ASN A 123 -2.92 8.33 16.92
CA ASN A 123 -4.03 9.20 17.30
C ASN A 123 -4.31 10.30 16.26
N TRP A 124 -3.43 10.51 15.29
CA TRP A 124 -3.61 11.53 14.26
C TRP A 124 -3.48 10.99 12.83
N LEU A 125 -2.64 9.96 12.61
CA LEU A 125 -2.47 9.35 11.29
C LEU A 125 -3.77 8.61 10.92
N ASN A 126 -4.33 8.94 9.75
CA ASN A 126 -5.67 8.50 9.31
C ASN A 126 -6.82 8.89 10.26
N CYS A 127 -6.65 9.97 11.04
CA CYS A 127 -7.70 10.55 11.88
C CYS A 127 -8.05 11.97 11.42
N ALA A 128 -8.91 12.65 12.19
CA ALA A 128 -9.42 13.98 11.86
C ALA A 128 -8.32 15.02 11.58
N THR A 129 -7.23 15.04 12.36
CA THR A 129 -6.13 15.99 12.17
C THR A 129 -5.47 15.82 10.80
N TYR A 130 -5.10 14.58 10.46
CA TYR A 130 -4.44 14.28 9.19
C TYR A 130 -5.37 14.54 8.00
N ALA A 131 -6.61 14.03 8.05
CA ALA A 131 -7.56 14.22 6.97
C ALA A 131 -7.93 15.70 6.75
N HIS A 132 -7.98 16.50 7.82
CA HIS A 132 -8.19 17.94 7.70
C HIS A 132 -6.98 18.64 7.07
N ALA A 133 -5.76 18.22 7.40
CA ALA A 133 -4.56 18.71 6.72
C ALA A 133 -4.58 18.37 5.22
N CYS A 134 -4.97 17.15 4.85
CA CYS A 134 -5.21 16.78 3.44
C CYS A 134 -6.24 17.71 2.79
N THR A 135 -7.35 17.99 3.47
CA THR A 135 -8.38 18.91 2.98
C THR A 135 -7.83 20.30 2.68
N ILE A 136 -6.95 20.83 3.54
CA ILE A 136 -6.34 22.15 3.35
C ILE A 136 -5.42 22.17 2.12
N VAL A 137 -4.57 21.14 1.96
CA VAL A 137 -3.63 21.07 0.83
C VAL A 137 -4.36 20.88 -0.50
N SER A 138 -5.50 20.19 -0.50
CA SER A 138 -6.35 20.00 -1.69
C SER A 138 -7.21 21.22 -2.05
N LEU A 139 -7.13 22.33 -1.31
CA LEU A 139 -7.93 23.52 -1.62
C LEU A 139 -7.54 24.12 -2.98
N PRO A 140 -8.51 24.42 -3.86
CA PRO A 140 -8.22 25.22 -5.04
C PRO A 140 -7.83 26.65 -4.62
N THR A 141 -6.91 27.26 -5.35
CA THR A 141 -6.33 28.60 -5.08
C THR A 141 -7.32 29.78 -5.32
N LEU A 142 -8.63 29.60 -5.14
CA LEU A 142 -9.65 30.58 -5.50
C LEU A 142 -10.07 31.46 -4.29
N GLU A 143 -10.29 32.74 -4.57
CA GLU A 143 -10.39 33.86 -3.62
C GLU A 143 -11.76 34.02 -2.89
N GLU A 144 -12.71 33.08 -3.02
CA GLU A 144 -14.05 33.21 -2.42
C GLU A 144 -14.23 32.45 -1.08
N GLU A 145 -15.35 32.73 -0.39
CA GLU A 145 -15.68 32.33 0.99
C GLU A 145 -15.04 31.02 1.48
N ALA A 146 -14.00 31.16 2.31
CA ALA A 146 -13.11 30.09 2.76
C ALA A 146 -13.83 28.82 3.28
N ASN A 147 -14.99 28.96 3.91
CA ASN A 147 -15.75 27.82 4.45
C ASN A 147 -16.46 26.99 3.36
N ALA A 148 -17.00 27.63 2.32
CA ALA A 148 -17.68 26.93 1.24
C ALA A 148 -16.68 26.12 0.39
N ILE A 149 -15.50 26.71 0.12
CA ILE A 149 -14.41 26.04 -0.58
C ILE A 149 -13.88 24.85 0.24
N LEU A 150 -13.74 25.01 1.55
CA LEU A 150 -13.29 23.93 2.43
C LEU A 150 -14.25 22.73 2.48
N GLN A 151 -15.56 23.00 2.48
CA GLN A 151 -16.58 21.95 2.37
C GLN A 151 -16.55 21.27 1.00
N ALA A 152 -16.37 22.04 -0.08
CA ALA A 152 -16.25 21.50 -1.42
C ALA A 152 -14.99 20.62 -1.58
N ALA A 153 -13.84 21.07 -1.08
CA ALA A 153 -12.60 20.30 -1.11
C ALA A 153 -12.71 19.01 -0.27
N TRP A 154 -13.37 19.06 0.89
CA TRP A 154 -13.63 17.84 1.66
C TRP A 154 -14.53 16.86 0.90
N LEU A 155 -15.60 17.35 0.27
CA LEU A 155 -16.49 16.51 -0.52
C LEU A 155 -15.75 15.91 -1.72
N ASP A 156 -14.90 16.69 -2.36
CA ASP A 156 -14.05 16.23 -3.46
C ASP A 156 -13.11 15.11 -2.99
N LEU A 157 -12.44 15.27 -1.83
CA LEU A 157 -11.64 14.20 -1.22
C LEU A 157 -12.43 12.92 -0.94
N GLN A 158 -13.71 13.04 -0.57
CA GLN A 158 -14.57 11.87 -0.34
C GLN A 158 -15.01 11.18 -1.64
N LEU A 159 -15.23 11.95 -2.70
CA LEU A 159 -15.75 11.46 -3.99
C LEU A 159 -14.64 10.96 -4.91
N SER A 160 -13.47 11.60 -4.87
CA SER A 160 -12.25 11.19 -5.57
C SER A 160 -11.60 9.96 -4.96
N TYR A 161 -11.89 9.69 -3.68
CA TYR A 161 -11.48 8.45 -3.03
C TYR A 161 -12.27 7.27 -3.58
N ASP A 162 -11.80 6.76 -4.70
CA ASP A 162 -12.26 5.51 -5.26
C ASP A 162 -11.66 4.35 -4.45
N MET A 163 -12.50 3.66 -3.69
CA MET A 163 -12.12 2.39 -3.05
C MET A 163 -11.65 1.34 -4.06
N SER A 164 -11.95 1.51 -5.36
CA SER A 164 -11.43 0.71 -6.47
C SER A 164 -10.05 1.16 -6.95
N ALA A 165 -9.64 2.41 -6.66
CA ALA A 165 -8.31 2.96 -6.95
C ALA A 165 -7.28 2.71 -5.83
N MET A 166 -7.65 1.98 -4.77
CA MET A 166 -6.70 1.00 -4.18
C MET A 166 -6.52 -0.14 -5.20
N ASP A 167 -6.05 0.26 -6.38
CA ASP A 167 -5.82 -0.56 -7.53
C ASP A 167 -4.80 -1.59 -7.05
N VAL A 168 -5.25 -2.82 -6.86
CA VAL A 168 -4.32 -3.93 -6.76
C VAL A 168 -3.53 -3.82 -8.04
N ASP A 169 -2.25 -3.44 -7.95
CA ASP A 169 -1.37 -3.37 -9.11
C ASP A 169 -1.36 -4.79 -9.70
N VAL A 170 -2.23 -5.01 -10.69
CA VAL A 170 -2.52 -6.35 -11.22
C VAL A 170 -1.26 -6.92 -11.84
N ASP A 171 -0.41 -6.06 -12.41
CA ASP A 171 0.88 -6.45 -12.93
C ASP A 171 1.81 -6.87 -11.79
N LEU A 172 1.86 -6.12 -10.69
CA LEU A 172 2.64 -6.49 -9.51
C LEU A 172 2.14 -7.77 -8.83
N GLU A 173 0.83 -7.97 -8.73
CA GLU A 173 0.22 -9.21 -8.22
C GLU A 173 0.55 -10.38 -9.15
N CYS A 174 0.39 -10.21 -10.46
CA CYS A 174 0.74 -11.22 -11.46
C CYS A 174 2.23 -11.56 -11.42
N LEU A 175 3.10 -10.55 -11.24
CA LEU A 175 4.54 -10.75 -11.04
C LEU A 175 4.82 -11.49 -9.74
N SER A 176 4.14 -11.15 -8.64
CA SER A 176 4.28 -11.84 -7.35
C SER A 176 3.88 -13.31 -7.44
N ILE A 177 2.77 -13.63 -8.11
CA ILE A 177 2.31 -15.00 -8.35
C ILE A 177 3.30 -15.75 -9.25
N LEU A 178 3.82 -15.09 -10.28
CA LEU A 178 4.82 -15.68 -11.16
C LEU A 178 6.11 -15.98 -10.40
N GLU A 179 6.61 -15.04 -9.60
CA GLU A 179 7.79 -15.20 -8.76
C GLU A 179 7.61 -16.31 -7.75
N GLN A 180 6.44 -16.40 -7.09
CA GLN A 180 6.11 -17.51 -6.20
C GLN A 180 6.25 -18.84 -6.95
N ARG A 181 5.62 -19.00 -8.11
CA ARG A 181 5.75 -20.24 -8.90
C ARG A 181 7.17 -20.52 -9.39
N MET A 182 7.95 -19.46 -9.62
CA MET A 182 9.32 -19.56 -10.07
C MET A 182 10.30 -19.89 -8.94
N PHE A 183 10.00 -19.55 -7.69
CA PHE A 183 10.96 -19.59 -6.58
C PHE A 183 10.45 -20.26 -5.30
N GLU A 184 9.20 -20.74 -5.25
CA GLU A 184 8.67 -21.45 -4.10
C GLU A 184 9.39 -22.80 -3.85
N LEU A 185 9.59 -23.13 -2.59
CA LEU A 185 10.14 -24.41 -2.16
C LEU A 185 8.96 -25.34 -1.85
N SER A 186 8.50 -26.07 -2.85
CA SER A 186 7.43 -27.07 -2.71
C SER A 186 7.69 -28.30 -3.58
N LEU A 187 7.02 -29.42 -3.29
CA LEU A 187 7.03 -30.59 -4.19
C LEU A 187 6.36 -30.28 -5.54
N ALA A 188 5.37 -29.38 -5.54
CA ALA A 188 4.72 -28.94 -6.77
C ALA A 188 5.61 -28.01 -7.59
N ALA A 189 6.58 -27.33 -6.96
CA ALA A 189 7.44 -26.36 -7.61
C ALA A 189 8.40 -27.05 -8.60
N GLY A 190 8.05 -27.06 -9.88
CA GLY A 190 8.93 -27.64 -10.90
C GLY A 190 10.31 -26.97 -10.94
N ALA A 191 10.37 -25.64 -10.88
CA ALA A 191 11.62 -24.87 -10.92
C ALA A 191 11.88 -23.99 -9.67
N GLY A 192 10.89 -23.88 -8.77
CA GLY A 192 11.00 -23.10 -7.51
C GLY A 192 12.03 -23.65 -6.51
N ASN A 193 12.54 -24.84 -6.74
CA ASN A 193 13.45 -25.57 -5.88
C ASN A 193 14.94 -25.22 -6.04
N GLU A 194 15.32 -23.94 -6.10
CA GLU A 194 16.72 -23.51 -6.35
C GLU A 194 17.32 -24.04 -7.67
N GLN A 195 16.47 -24.32 -8.66
CA GLN A 195 16.89 -24.96 -9.90
C GLN A 195 17.27 -23.97 -11.01
N TRP A 196 16.87 -22.70 -10.93
CA TRP A 196 17.24 -21.73 -11.97
C TRP A 196 18.74 -21.50 -11.98
N GLY A 197 19.35 -21.52 -13.18
CA GLY A 197 20.79 -21.28 -13.36
C GLY A 197 21.72 -22.37 -12.80
N LYS A 198 21.19 -23.44 -12.18
CA LYS A 198 21.98 -24.49 -11.53
C LYS A 198 23.03 -25.12 -12.45
N ASP A 199 22.70 -25.31 -13.73
CA ASP A 199 23.59 -25.93 -14.71
C ASP A 199 24.28 -24.92 -15.66
N ALA A 200 23.89 -23.64 -15.59
CA ALA A 200 24.44 -22.58 -16.45
C ALA A 200 25.38 -21.61 -15.73
N GLY A 201 25.55 -21.77 -14.41
CA GLY A 201 26.38 -20.91 -13.57
C GLY A 201 25.63 -19.68 -13.05
N THR A 202 26.36 -18.75 -12.43
CA THR A 202 25.78 -17.65 -11.66
C THR A 202 24.87 -16.75 -12.50
N HIS A 203 23.78 -16.28 -11.91
CA HIS A 203 22.94 -15.22 -12.48
C HIS A 203 23.70 -13.91 -12.72
N GLN A 204 23.05 -12.94 -13.37
CA GLN A 204 23.62 -11.61 -13.57
C GLN A 204 24.11 -11.02 -12.24
N ASP A 205 25.31 -10.45 -12.23
CA ASP A 205 25.93 -9.82 -11.06
C ASP A 205 26.01 -10.70 -9.80
N ARG A 206 26.02 -12.03 -9.97
CA ARG A 206 25.96 -13.00 -8.85
C ARG A 206 24.71 -12.85 -7.97
N TRP A 207 23.65 -12.29 -8.53
CA TRP A 207 22.37 -12.15 -7.84
C TRP A 207 21.82 -13.53 -7.45
N ASN A 208 21.33 -13.63 -6.22
CA ASN A 208 20.64 -14.82 -5.73
C ASN A 208 19.13 -14.55 -5.68
N PRO A 209 18.34 -15.10 -6.62
CA PRO A 209 16.88 -14.88 -6.66
C PRO A 209 16.14 -15.61 -5.54
N TYR A 210 16.84 -16.42 -4.73
CA TYR A 210 16.29 -17.14 -3.59
C TYR A 210 16.57 -16.45 -2.25
N GLU A 211 17.36 -15.38 -2.26
CA GLU A 211 17.68 -14.62 -1.05
C GLU A 211 16.51 -13.74 -0.63
N GLY A 212 16.18 -13.77 0.67
CA GLY A 212 15.14 -12.90 1.23
C GLY A 212 13.70 -13.28 0.87
N LEU A 213 13.45 -14.45 0.27
CA LEU A 213 12.10 -14.91 -0.09
C LEU A 213 11.18 -15.12 1.14
N PRO A 214 9.85 -15.02 0.97
CA PRO A 214 8.93 -15.16 2.08
C PRO A 214 8.97 -16.56 2.69
N GLU A 215 8.93 -16.68 4.01
CA GLU A 215 8.95 -17.99 4.69
C GLU A 215 7.79 -18.88 4.23
N HIS A 216 6.62 -18.31 3.94
CA HIS A 216 5.44 -19.05 3.49
C HIS A 216 5.55 -19.59 2.06
N TRP A 217 6.57 -19.21 1.28
CA TRP A 217 6.90 -19.85 0.00
C TRP A 217 7.63 -21.18 0.21
N ASN A 218 8.01 -21.52 1.43
CA ASN A 218 8.47 -22.84 1.80
C ASN A 218 7.30 -23.65 2.38
N HIS A 219 6.86 -24.66 1.64
CA HIS A 219 5.72 -25.49 2.01
C HIS A 219 6.08 -26.59 3.01
N GLY A 220 7.38 -26.81 3.29
CA GLY A 220 7.86 -27.81 4.25
C GLY A 220 7.50 -29.25 3.91
N ASP A 221 7.02 -29.49 2.69
CA ASP A 221 6.55 -30.78 2.18
C ASP A 221 7.69 -31.62 1.55
N ARG A 222 8.89 -31.04 1.47
CA ARG A 222 10.06 -31.67 0.87
C ARG A 222 11.03 -32.20 1.93
N ASP A 223 11.40 -33.47 1.78
CA ASP A 223 12.50 -34.06 2.53
C ASP A 223 13.85 -33.50 2.02
N PRO A 224 14.67 -32.85 2.87
CA PRO A 224 15.99 -32.32 2.49
C PRO A 224 16.99 -33.39 2.06
N TYR A 225 16.69 -34.67 2.30
CA TYR A 225 17.51 -35.82 1.90
C TYR A 225 16.93 -36.58 0.70
N ALA A 226 15.78 -36.17 0.15
CA ALA A 226 15.22 -36.79 -1.03
C ALA A 226 16.10 -36.51 -2.27
N PRO A 227 16.34 -37.52 -3.14
CA PRO A 227 17.01 -37.30 -4.42
C PRO A 227 16.26 -36.24 -5.24
N GLU A 228 16.99 -35.52 -6.11
CA GLU A 228 16.42 -34.48 -6.97
C GLU A 228 15.15 -35.01 -7.66
N PHE A 229 14.00 -34.43 -7.31
CA PHE A 229 12.70 -34.93 -7.75
C PHE A 229 12.50 -34.54 -9.22
N GLU A 230 12.44 -35.53 -10.11
CA GLU A 230 12.11 -35.36 -11.54
C GLU A 230 10.59 -35.42 -11.80
N GLY A 231 9.77 -35.28 -10.75
CA GLY A 231 8.32 -35.52 -10.81
C GLY A 231 7.48 -34.38 -11.39
N GLU A 232 6.38 -34.78 -12.01
CA GLU A 232 5.42 -33.99 -12.78
C GLU A 232 4.52 -33.09 -11.91
N LEU A 233 4.17 -31.91 -12.44
CA LEU A 233 3.16 -31.02 -11.88
C LEU A 233 1.74 -31.57 -12.17
N ASP A 234 1.02 -32.08 -11.15
CA ASP A 234 -0.43 -32.35 -11.28
C ASP A 234 -1.22 -31.04 -11.07
N VAL A 235 -1.43 -30.30 -12.15
CA VAL A 235 -2.34 -29.15 -12.14
C VAL A 235 -3.74 -29.68 -12.38
N ARG A 236 -4.47 -29.99 -11.30
CA ARG A 236 -5.93 -29.99 -11.39
C ARG A 236 -6.38 -28.58 -11.68
N CYS A 237 -6.75 -28.31 -12.92
CA CYS A 237 -7.45 -27.09 -13.32
C CYS A 237 -8.65 -26.88 -12.39
N PHE A 238 -8.57 -25.93 -11.46
CA PHE A 238 -9.75 -25.41 -10.81
C PHE A 238 -10.57 -24.72 -11.91
N HIS A 239 -11.65 -25.38 -12.33
CA HIS A 239 -12.71 -24.74 -13.10
C HIS A 239 -13.24 -23.60 -12.23
N ILE A 240 -12.91 -22.36 -12.61
CA ILE A 240 -13.64 -21.19 -12.17
C ILE A 240 -15.08 -21.41 -12.63
N HIS A 241 -15.95 -21.84 -11.71
CA HIS A 241 -17.37 -21.88 -11.96
C HIS A 241 -17.83 -20.45 -12.15
N SER A 242 -18.09 -20.04 -13.39
CA SER A 242 -18.91 -18.87 -13.64
C SER A 242 -20.30 -19.19 -13.11
N GLY A 243 -20.61 -18.64 -11.93
CA GLY A 243 -21.96 -18.61 -11.42
C GLY A 243 -22.83 -17.85 -12.40
N ARG A 244 -23.68 -18.55 -13.14
CA ARG A 244 -24.83 -17.95 -13.81
C ARG A 244 -25.72 -17.32 -12.75
N LEU A 245 -25.82 -16.00 -12.79
CA LEU A 245 -26.95 -15.27 -12.23
C LEU A 245 -28.23 -15.82 -12.89
N HIS A 246 -29.14 -16.33 -12.05
CA HIS A 246 -30.55 -16.51 -12.37
C HIS A 246 -31.35 -15.49 -11.56
#